data_AF-A0A7L2ZAN6-F1
#
_entry.id   AF-A0A7L2ZAN6-F1
#
_cell.length_a   1.000
_cell.length_b   1.000
_cell.length_c   1.000
_cell.angle_alpha   90.00
_cell.angle_beta   90.00
_cell.angle_gamma   90.00
#
_symmetry.space_group_name_H-M   'P 1'
#
loop_
_entity.id
_entity.type
_entity.pdbx_description
1 polymer ?
#
loop_
_entity_poly.entity_id
_entity_poly.type
_entity_poly.pdbx_seq_one_letter_code
_entity_poly.pdbx_strand_id
1 'polypeptide(L)' 'IGVAKESVPRDCVLQLKPEAGVWALCHSNGGYVAHTSPHVTLLTLHTVPKQMGIFLDCEEGR' A
#
# COMPACT_ATOMS: atom_id res chain seq x y z
N ILE A 1 4.58 2.59 -2.74
CA ILE A 1 5.39 1.35 -2.67
C ILE A 1 4.56 0.26 -2.00
N GLY A 2 4.79 -1.01 -2.31
CA GLY A 2 3.98 -2.10 -1.74
C GLY A 2 4.08 -3.39 -2.53
N VAL A 3 3.09 -4.24 -2.39
CA VAL A 3 2.98 -5.54 -3.07
C VAL A 3 1.69 -5.64 -3.86
N ALA A 4 1.70 -6.42 -4.93
CA ALA A 4 0.54 -6.73 -5.74
C ALA A 4 0.53 -8.22 -6.06
N LYS A 5 -0.66 -8.82 -6.16
CA LYS A 5 -0.79 -10.18 -6.69
C LYS A 5 -0.30 -10.21 -8.14
N GLU A 6 0.29 -11.34 -8.54
CA GLU A 6 0.73 -11.53 -9.92
C GLU A 6 -0.42 -11.42 -10.93
N SER A 7 -1.62 -11.84 -10.53
CA SER A 7 -2.83 -11.83 -11.37
C SER A 7 -3.45 -10.45 -11.60
N VAL A 8 -2.87 -9.39 -11.03
CA VAL A 8 -3.39 -8.02 -11.20
C VAL A 8 -3.19 -7.55 -12.64
N PRO A 9 -4.24 -7.09 -13.34
CA PRO A 9 -4.12 -6.54 -14.70
C PRO A 9 -3.21 -5.31 -14.74
N ARG A 10 -2.41 -5.18 -15.81
CA ARG A 10 -1.41 -4.10 -15.96
C ARG A 10 -1.75 -3.09 -17.07
N ASP A 11 -2.82 -3.35 -17.80
CA ASP A 11 -3.29 -2.58 -18.95
C ASP A 11 -4.48 -1.67 -18.60
N CYS A 12 -4.78 -1.48 -17.31
CA CYS A 12 -5.89 -0.65 -16.86
C CYS A 12 -5.52 0.27 -15.70
N VAL A 13 -6.37 1.28 -15.48
CA VAL A 13 -6.29 2.09 -14.26
C VAL A 13 -6.81 1.26 -13.10
N LEU A 14 -5.95 1.01 -12.14
CA LEU A 14 -6.24 0.15 -10.99
C LEU A 14 -6.46 0.97 -9.72
N GLN A 15 -7.45 0.57 -8.93
CA GLN A 15 -7.56 1.07 -7.56
C GLN A 15 -6.52 0.40 -6.67
N LEU A 16 -5.69 1.19 -5.98
CA LEU A 16 -4.80 0.70 -4.94
C LEU A 16 -5.65 0.34 -3.72
N LYS A 17 -6.13 -0.90 -3.66
CA LYS A 17 -6.89 -1.46 -2.54
C LYS A 17 -6.68 -2.98 -2.44
N PRO A 18 -6.81 -3.57 -1.23
CA PRO A 18 -6.64 -5.00 -1.05
C PRO A 18 -7.57 -5.86 -1.91
N GLU A 19 -8.81 -5.41 -2.17
CA GLU A 19 -9.78 -6.12 -3.00
C GLU A 19 -9.32 -6.25 -4.46
N ALA A 20 -8.54 -5.27 -4.93
CA ALA A 20 -7.91 -5.30 -6.24
C ALA A 20 -6.59 -6.12 -6.25
N GLY A 21 -6.26 -6.77 -5.13
CA GLY A 21 -5.02 -7.54 -4.97
C GLY A 21 -3.78 -6.67 -4.80
N VAL A 22 -3.93 -5.42 -4.33
CA VAL A 22 -2.82 -4.49 -4.14
C VAL A 22 -2.79 -3.93 -2.73
N TRP A 23 -1.62 -4.00 -2.10
CA TRP A 23 -1.35 -3.41 -0.80
C TRP A 23 -0.25 -2.37 -0.98
N ALA A 24 -0.59 -1.10 -0.77
CA ALA A 24 0.31 0.00 -1.07
C ALA A 24 0.31 1.08 0.00
N LEU A 25 1.49 1.66 0.18
CA LEU A 25 1.77 2.90 0.89
C LEU A 25 2.06 4.01 -0.12
N CYS A 26 1.42 5.16 0.03
CA CYS A 26 1.67 6.34 -0.80
C CYS A 26 2.09 7.52 0.08
N HIS A 27 2.95 8.38 -0.48
CA HIS A 27 3.31 9.67 0.12
C HIS A 27 2.86 10.77 -0.84
N SER A 28 2.00 11.66 -0.37
CA SER A 28 1.46 12.79 -1.14
C SER A 28 1.48 14.06 -0.29
N ASN A 29 1.00 15.19 -0.81
CA ASN A 29 0.95 16.46 -0.05
C ASN A 29 0.19 16.35 1.29
N GLY A 30 -0.69 15.36 1.46
CA GLY A 30 -1.39 15.09 2.72
C GLY A 30 -0.65 14.19 3.71
N GLY A 31 0.60 13.81 3.43
CA GLY A 31 1.38 12.88 4.24
C GLY A 31 1.38 11.45 3.70
N TYR A 32 1.66 10.50 4.59
CA TYR A 32 1.73 9.08 4.27
C TYR A 32 0.38 8.43 4.45
N VAL A 33 -0.09 7.70 3.45
CA VAL A 33 -1.37 6.98 3.48
C VAL A 33 -1.16 5.52 3.14
N ALA A 34 -1.77 4.64 3.94
CA ALA A 34 -1.94 3.24 3.60
C ALA A 34 -3.27 3.08 2.85
N HIS A 35 -3.21 2.43 1.69
CA HIS A 35 -4.36 2.15 0.85
C HIS A 35 -5.14 0.94 1.38
N THR A 36 -5.77 1.12 2.55
CA THR A 36 -6.65 0.16 3.20
C THR A 36 -8.08 0.23 2.64
N SER A 37 -8.91 -0.73 3.05
CA SER A 37 -10.34 -0.77 2.70
C SER A 37 -11.17 -0.78 3.98
N PRO A 38 -12.32 -0.07 4.02
CA PRO A 38 -12.99 0.64 2.92
C PRO A 38 -12.39 2.02 2.59
N HIS A 39 -11.63 2.60 3.52
CA HIS A 39 -11.04 3.93 3.41
C HIS A 39 -9.53 3.88 3.50
N VAL A 40 -8.87 4.87 2.90
CA VAL A 40 -7.43 5.09 3.10
C VAL A 40 -7.16 5.43 4.56
N THR A 41 -6.06 4.92 5.10
CA THR A 41 -5.63 5.21 6.47
C THR A 41 -4.49 6.21 6.43
N LEU A 42 -4.69 7.39 7.02
CA LEU A 42 -3.62 8.38 7.21
C LEU A 42 -2.67 7.90 8.30
N LEU A 43 -1.38 7.87 8.00
CA LEU A 43 -0.34 7.48 8.94
C LEU A 43 0.24 8.72 9.61
N THR A 44 0.22 8.71 10.95
CA THR A 44 0.88 9.72 11.74
C THR A 44 2.33 9.30 11.98
N LEU A 45 3.26 9.95 11.29
CA LEU A 45 4.70 9.73 11.48
C LEU A 45 5.29 10.95 12.20
N HIS A 46 6.07 10.70 13.25
CA HIS A 46 6.75 11.78 13.99
C HIS A 46 7.86 12.45 13.17
N THR A 47 8.47 11.71 12.24
CA THR A 47 9.53 12.19 11.35
C THR A 47 9.34 11.60 9.96
N VAL A 48 9.89 12.28 8.95
CA VAL A 48 9.87 11.78 7.57
C VAL A 48 10.91 10.67 7.42
N PRO A 49 10.50 9.42 7.11
CA PRO A 49 11.43 8.32 6.96
C PRO A 49 12.34 8.51 5.73
N LYS A 50 13.64 8.28 5.91
CA LYS A 50 14.62 8.30 4.80
C LYS A 50 14.68 6.97 4.04
N GLN A 51 14.26 5.88 4.67
CA GLN A 51 14.25 4.53 4.12
C GLN A 51 12.98 3.81 4.58
N MET A 52 12.40 3.01 3.69
CA MET A 52 11.23 2.18 3.98
C MET A 52 11.51 0.75 3.53
N GLY A 53 11.36 -0.21 4.44
CA GLY A 53 11.40 -1.64 4.14
C GLY A 53 9.99 -2.18 3.90
N ILE A 54 9.87 -3.17 3.00
CA ILE A 54 8.65 -3.93 2.80
C ILE A 54 8.97 -5.38 3.19
N PHE A 55 8.16 -5.94 4.06
CA PHE A 55 8.25 -7.32 4.53
C PHE A 55 6.94 -8.01 4.17
N LEU A 56 7.03 -9.24 3.66
CA LEU A 56 5.89 -10.06 3.28
C LEU A 56 6.03 -11.42 3.95
N ASP A 57 5.01 -11.80 4.69
CA ASP A 57 4.82 -13.12 5.27
C ASP A 57 3.60 -13.76 4.62
N CYS A 58 3.86 -14.62 3.63
CA CYS A 58 2.80 -15.30 2.86
C CYS A 58 2.03 -16.32 3.70
N GLU A 59 2.68 -16.97 4.66
CA GLU A 59 2.08 -18.03 5.47
C GLU A 59 1.07 -17.43 6.46
N GLU A 60 1.44 -16.31 7.07
CA GLU A 60 0.59 -15.60 8.03
C GLU A 60 -0.30 -14.53 7.39
N GLY A 61 -0.14 -14.28 6.08
CA GLY A 61 -0.90 -13.28 5.33
C GLY A 61 -0.61 -11.84 5.75
N ARG A 62 0.64 -11.50 6.06
CA ARG A 62 1.07 -10.19 6.58
C ARG A 62 2.06 -9.45 5.69
#